data_AF-A0A7C3VEX1-F1
#
_entry.id   AF-A0A7C3VEX1-F1
#
_cell.length_a   1.000
_cell.length_b   1.000
_cell.length_c   1.000
_cell.angle_alpha   90.00
_cell.angle_beta   90.00
_cell.angle_gamma   90.00
#
_symmetry.space_group_name_H-M   'P 1'
#
loop_
_entity.id
_entity.type
_entity.pdbx_description
1 polymer ?
#
loop_
_entity_poly.entity_id
_entity_poly.type
_entity_poly.pdbx_seq_one_letter_code
_entity_poly.pdbx_strand_id
1 'polypeptide(L)'
;MNHYQKNDLLAFLLALGEVESLPEELTQKLNALGVAFQQNQLEGISEIPALAAMDSTLLAAYNAKLQALIAAQAELERPIRPPEEEPSYADPGYLINKAADIFQAENISEKAQDERRNIDQIPEVSILTRPM
;
A
#
# COMPACT_ATOMS: atom_id res chain seq x y z
N MET A 1 -1.09 -4.54 -13.25
CA MET A 1 -0.38 -4.60 -11.96
C MET A 1 -0.30 -6.05 -11.54
N ASN A 2 0.89 -6.56 -11.19
CA ASN A 2 1.06 -7.93 -10.69
C ASN A 2 0.93 -7.98 -9.15
N HIS A 3 0.85 -9.19 -8.56
CA HIS A 3 0.66 -9.36 -7.12
C HIS A 3 1.75 -8.70 -6.27
N TYR A 4 3.01 -8.74 -6.72
CA TYR A 4 4.13 -8.11 -6.04
C TYR A 4 3.98 -6.58 -5.97
N GLN A 5 3.72 -5.94 -7.11
CA GLN A 5 3.48 -4.49 -7.19
C GLN A 5 2.31 -4.05 -6.31
N LYS A 6 1.27 -4.88 -6.22
CA LYS A 6 0.11 -4.61 -5.37
C LYS A 6 0.46 -4.65 -3.88
N ASN A 7 1.19 -5.68 -3.46
CA ASN A 7 1.66 -5.81 -2.08
C ASN A 7 2.61 -4.67 -1.70
N ASP A 8 3.51 -4.28 -2.61
CA ASP A 8 4.42 -3.15 -2.41
C ASP A 8 3.64 -1.85 -2.19
N LEU A 9 2.68 -1.57 -3.07
CA LEU A 9 1.86 -0.37 -2.97
C LEU A 9 1.02 -0.37 -1.68
N LEU A 10 0.40 -1.50 -1.32
CA LEU A 10 -0.37 -1.64 -0.08
C LEU A 10 0.49 -1.43 1.17
N ALA A 11 1.63 -2.12 1.24
CA ALA A 11 2.57 -1.99 2.36
C ALA A 11 3.04 -0.55 2.51
N PHE A 12 3.31 0.13 1.39
CA PHE A 12 3.75 1.50 1.38
C PHE A 12 2.68 2.48 1.85
N LEU A 13 1.44 2.36 1.35
CA LEU A 13 0.33 3.21 1.80
C LEU A 13 0.03 3.03 3.30
N LEU A 14 0.09 1.80 3.80
CA LEU A 14 -0.07 1.52 5.22
C LEU A 14 1.07 2.12 6.05
N ALA A 15 2.30 2.07 5.54
CA ALA A 15 3.47 2.66 6.19
C ALA A 15 3.40 4.20 6.22
N LEU A 16 2.91 4.83 5.14
CA LEU A 16 2.64 6.27 5.12
C LEU A 16 1.65 6.70 6.20
N GLY A 17 0.65 5.87 6.48
CA GLY A 17 -0.31 6.09 7.56
C GLY A 17 0.25 5.83 8.97
N GLU A 18 1.52 5.46 9.13
CA GLU A 18 2.19 5.28 10.42
C GLU A 18 3.30 6.31 10.68
N VAL A 19 3.74 7.03 9.65
CA VAL A 19 4.76 8.08 9.75
C VAL A 19 4.11 9.45 9.87
N GLU A 20 4.55 10.25 10.84
CA GLU A 20 3.98 11.58 11.11
C GLU A 20 4.43 12.63 10.07
N SER A 21 5.66 12.52 9.58
CA SER A 21 6.23 13.47 8.64
C SER A 21 7.13 12.79 7.62
N LEU A 22 7.08 13.25 6.38
CA LEU A 22 7.94 12.79 5.30
C LEU A 22 8.96 13.86 4.94
N PRO A 23 10.18 13.48 4.52
CA PRO A 23 11.11 14.44 3.95
C PRO A 23 10.53 15.11 2.70
N GLU A 24 10.86 16.39 2.49
CA GLU A 24 10.33 17.19 1.38
C GLU A 24 10.64 16.57 0.01
N GLU A 25 11.87 16.05 -0.16
CA GLU A 25 12.30 15.37 -1.39
C GLU A 25 11.42 14.13 -1.69
N LEU A 26 11.07 13.36 -0.67
CA LEU A 26 10.18 12.21 -0.81
C LEU A 26 8.76 12.67 -1.15
N THR A 27 8.27 13.72 -0.51
CA THR A 27 6.96 14.31 -0.79
C THR A 27 6.83 14.74 -2.25
N GLN A 28 7.86 15.40 -2.81
CA GLN A 28 7.89 15.79 -4.22
C GLN A 28 7.87 14.58 -5.17
N LYS A 29 8.66 13.54 -4.86
CA LYS A 29 8.69 12.30 -5.65
C LYS A 29 7.35 11.55 -5.60
N LEU A 30 6.71 11.50 -4.43
CA LEU A 30 5.38 10.90 -4.27
C LEU A 30 4.33 11.67 -5.05
N ASN A 31 4.34 13.00 -5.01
CA ASN A 31 3.41 13.81 -5.79
C ASN A 31 3.54 13.53 -7.29
N ALA A 32 4.77 13.47 -7.81
CA ALA A 32 5.03 13.10 -9.20
C ALA A 32 4.51 11.68 -9.54
N LEU A 33 4.69 10.73 -8.63
CA LEU A 33 4.17 9.37 -8.76
C LEU A 33 2.63 9.35 -8.77
N GLY A 34 1.98 10.16 -7.93
CA GLY A 34 0.52 10.30 -7.90
C GLY A 34 -0.05 10.86 -9.21
N VAL A 35 0.65 11.85 -9.80
CA VAL A 35 0.31 12.37 -11.14
C VAL A 35 0.46 11.30 -12.22
N ALA A 36 1.52 10.49 -12.17
CA ALA A 36 1.73 9.36 -13.09
C ALA A 36 0.61 8.32 -12.96
N PHE A 37 0.17 8.02 -11.73
CA PHE A 37 -0.94 7.10 -11.47
C PHE A 37 -2.27 7.58 -12.05
N GLN A 38 -2.58 8.88 -11.99
CA GLN A 38 -3.77 9.43 -12.67
C GLN A 38 -3.70 9.29 -14.19
N GLN A 39 -2.49 9.28 -14.76
CA GLN A 39 -2.26 9.04 -16.18
C GLN A 39 -2.24 7.55 -16.54
N ASN A 40 -2.59 6.65 -15.62
CA ASN A 40 -2.48 5.20 -15.74
C ASN A 40 -1.05 4.69 -16.02
N GLN A 41 -0.03 5.48 -15.64
CA GLN A 41 1.37 5.09 -15.76
C GLN A 41 1.78 4.29 -14.52
N LEU A 42 1.70 2.97 -14.62
CA LEU A 42 1.93 2.06 -13.50
C LEU A 42 3.41 1.66 -13.33
N GLU A 43 4.29 2.11 -14.24
CA GLU A 43 5.72 1.78 -14.21
C GLU A 43 6.39 2.27 -12.92
N GLY A 44 5.95 3.43 -12.41
CA GLY A 44 6.43 4.03 -11.18
C GLY A 44 6.14 3.23 -9.90
N ILE A 45 5.26 2.21 -9.93
CA ILE A 45 5.06 1.33 -8.76
C ILE A 45 6.37 0.60 -8.41
N SER A 46 7.21 0.33 -9.40
CA SER A 46 8.51 -0.31 -9.20
C SER A 46 9.49 0.57 -8.42
N GLU A 47 9.21 1.87 -8.29
CA GLU A 47 10.03 2.82 -7.53
C GLU A 47 9.64 2.88 -6.05
N ILE A 48 8.48 2.32 -5.66
CA ILE A 48 7.99 2.30 -4.26
C ILE A 48 9.06 1.81 -3.26
N PRO A 49 9.79 0.69 -3.48
CA PRO A 49 10.81 0.24 -2.54
C PRO A 49 11.97 1.23 -2.41
N ALA A 50 12.35 1.90 -3.50
CA ALA A 50 13.39 2.91 -3.50
C ALA A 50 12.95 4.18 -2.77
N LEU A 51 11.68 4.58 -2.93
CA LEU A 51 11.08 5.70 -2.21
C LEU A 51 10.98 5.42 -0.71
N ALA A 52 10.59 4.20 -0.33
CA ALA A 52 10.58 3.78 1.07
C ALA A 52 11.99 3.87 1.68
N ALA A 53 13.03 3.50 0.93
CA ALA A 53 14.41 3.53 1.39
C ALA A 53 14.98 4.96 1.59
N MET A 54 14.28 6.01 1.15
CA MET A 54 14.70 7.39 1.37
C MET A 54 14.53 7.85 2.83
N ASP A 55 13.64 7.20 3.60
CA ASP A 55 13.45 7.47 5.01
C ASP A 55 13.53 6.17 5.83
N SER A 56 14.33 6.19 6.90
CA SER A 56 14.59 4.97 7.68
C SER A 56 13.35 4.48 8.44
N THR A 57 12.49 5.40 8.88
CA THR A 57 11.26 5.09 9.62
C THR A 57 10.24 4.49 8.67
N LEU A 58 10.06 5.11 7.51
CA LEU A 58 9.18 4.63 6.45
C LEU A 58 9.64 3.26 5.94
N LEU A 59 10.94 3.07 5.72
CA LEU A 59 11.49 1.78 5.29
C LEU A 59 11.20 0.67 6.31
N ALA A 60 11.35 0.95 7.60
CA ALA A 60 11.06 -0.01 8.66
C ALA A 60 9.57 -0.38 8.69
N ALA A 61 8.69 0.62 8.65
CA ALA A 61 7.24 0.42 8.61
C ALA A 61 6.81 -0.35 7.35
N TYR A 62 7.32 0.05 6.19
CA TYR A 62 7.07 -0.60 4.90
C TYR A 62 7.46 -2.08 4.94
N ASN A 63 8.68 -2.41 5.39
CA ASN A 63 9.13 -3.80 5.47
C ASN A 63 8.28 -4.63 6.44
N ALA A 64 7.88 -4.05 7.58
CA ALA A 64 7.02 -4.74 8.55
C ALA A 64 5.64 -5.07 7.94
N LYS A 65 5.02 -4.11 7.22
CA LYS A 65 3.74 -4.33 6.53
C LYS A 65 3.87 -5.31 5.38
N LEU A 66 4.93 -5.20 4.59
CA LEU A 66 5.18 -6.10 3.46
C LEU A 66 5.37 -7.54 3.93
N GLN A 67 6.16 -7.76 4.98
CA GLN A 67 6.32 -9.10 5.57
C GLN A 67 4.99 -9.65 6.11
N ALA A 68 4.18 -8.81 6.75
CA ALA A 68 2.86 -9.23 7.24
C ALA A 68 1.94 -9.65 6.08
N LEU A 69 1.90 -8.89 4.98
CA LEU A 69 1.11 -9.22 3.79
C LEU A 69 1.58 -10.52 3.12
N ILE A 70 2.91 -10.71 2.99
CA ILE A 70 3.49 -11.94 2.44
C ILE A 70 3.15 -13.14 3.34
N ALA A 71 3.26 -12.99 4.66
CA ALA A 71 2.95 -14.04 5.61
C ALA A 71 1.46 -14.42 5.58
N ALA A 72 0.56 -13.45 5.48
CA ALA A 72 -0.88 -13.69 5.36
C ALA A 72 -1.25 -14.42 4.05
N GLN A 73 -0.61 -14.08 2.93
CA GLN A 73 -0.78 -14.79 1.66
C GLN A 73 -0.27 -16.24 1.75
N ALA A 74 0.91 -16.44 2.35
CA ALA A 74 1.48 -17.78 2.56
C ALA A 74 0.61 -18.65 3.48
N GLU A 75 -0.13 -18.05 4.42
CA GLU A 75 -1.06 -18.76 5.30
C GLU A 75 -2.35 -19.19 4.58
N LEU A 76 -2.84 -18.39 3.62
CA LEU A 76 -3.94 -18.76 2.73
C LEU A 76 -3.57 -19.89 1.76
N GLU A 77 -2.30 -19.97 1.34
CA GLU A 77 -1.81 -21.03 0.46
C GLU A 77 -1.54 -22.37 1.18
N ARG A 78 -1.74 -22.45 2.51
CA ARG A 78 -1.66 -23.73 3.23
C ARG A 78 -2.83 -24.63 2.84
N PRO A 79 -2.59 -25.90 2.45
CA PRO A 79 -3.58 -26.74 1.78
C PRO A 79 -4.58 -27.38 2.76
N ILE A 80 -5.40 -26.60 3.49
CA ILE A 80 -6.57 -27.13 4.21
C ILE A 80 -7.68 -26.07 4.39
N ARG A 81 -8.42 -25.71 3.33
CA ARG A 81 -9.88 -25.40 3.32
C ARG A 81 -10.32 -24.94 1.92
N PRO A 82 -11.57 -25.23 1.49
CA PRO A 82 -12.08 -24.78 0.21
C PRO A 82 -12.15 -23.24 0.15
N PRO A 83 -11.99 -22.62 -1.04
CA PRO A 83 -12.03 -21.18 -1.18
C PRO A 83 -13.44 -20.69 -0.87
N GLU A 84 -13.62 -19.94 0.21
CA GLU A 84 -14.74 -19.00 0.26
C GLU A 84 -14.45 -17.95 -0.82
N GLU A 85 -15.38 -17.75 -1.74
CA GLU A 85 -15.32 -16.65 -2.70
C GLU A 85 -15.30 -15.33 -1.92
N GLU A 86 -14.09 -14.82 -1.68
CA GLU A 86 -13.91 -13.51 -1.09
C GLU A 86 -14.49 -12.44 -2.03
N PRO A 87 -15.16 -11.41 -1.50
CA PRO A 87 -15.68 -10.34 -2.33
C PRO A 87 -14.52 -9.70 -3.10
N SER A 88 -14.64 -9.74 -4.43
CA SER A 88 -13.68 -9.13 -5.36
C SER A 88 -13.72 -7.60 -5.22
N TYR A 89 -13.06 -7.08 -4.20
CA TYR A 89 -12.59 -5.70 -4.11
C TYR A 89 -11.26 -5.51 -4.89
N ALA A 90 -10.91 -6.52 -5.70
CA ALA A 90 -9.65 -6.68 -6.41
C ALA A 90 -9.55 -5.83 -7.69
N ASP A 91 -10.11 -4.62 -7.71
CA ASP A 91 -9.88 -3.72 -8.83
C ASP A 91 -8.54 -2.99 -8.62
N PRO A 92 -7.51 -3.27 -9.43
CA PRO A 92 -6.22 -2.58 -9.33
C PRO A 92 -6.37 -1.06 -9.56
N GLY A 93 -7.41 -0.61 -10.26
CA GLY A 93 -7.72 0.81 -10.46
C GLY A 93 -8.16 1.49 -9.17
N TYR A 94 -8.90 0.82 -8.28
CA TYR A 94 -9.28 1.40 -6.98
C TYR A 94 -8.05 1.78 -6.15
N LEU A 95 -7.08 0.86 -6.06
CA LEU A 95 -5.86 1.01 -5.27
C LEU A 95 -4.96 2.12 -5.83
N ILE A 96 -4.86 2.20 -7.15
CA ILE A 96 -4.05 3.20 -7.85
C ILE A 96 -4.69 4.58 -7.74
N ASN A 97 -6.02 4.68 -7.86
CA ASN A 97 -6.74 5.93 -7.63
C ASN A 97 -6.59 6.42 -6.19
N LYS A 98 -6.65 5.50 -5.20
CA LYS A 98 -6.41 5.85 -3.79
C LYS A 98 -4.97 6.30 -3.54
N ALA A 99 -3.99 5.61 -4.10
CA ALA A 99 -2.59 6.02 -4.00
C ALA A 99 -2.38 7.42 -4.61
N ALA A 100 -2.97 7.68 -5.79
CA ALA A 100 -2.88 8.98 -6.45
C ALA A 100 -3.50 10.10 -5.62
N ASP A 101 -4.65 9.86 -4.97
CA ASP A 101 -5.31 10.81 -4.07
C ASP A 101 -4.46 11.12 -2.83
N ILE A 102 -3.87 10.09 -2.22
CA ILE A 102 -3.00 10.23 -1.03
C ILE A 102 -1.72 10.99 -1.39
N PHE A 103 -1.05 10.64 -2.49
CA PHE A 103 0.24 11.22 -2.86
C PHE A 103 0.15 12.68 -3.33
N GLN A 104 -1.03 13.10 -3.80
CA GLN A 104 -1.27 14.47 -4.25
C GLN A 104 -1.88 15.37 -3.18
N ALA A 105 -2.12 14.85 -1.97
CA ALA A 105 -2.62 15.65 -0.86
C ALA A 105 -1.57 16.67 -0.38
N GLU A 106 -2.04 17.79 0.18
CA GLU A 106 -1.17 18.77 0.86
C GLU A 106 -0.39 18.14 2.02
N ASN A 107 -1.01 17.19 2.72
CA ASN A 107 -0.38 16.40 3.78
C ASN A 107 -0.59 14.90 3.52
N ILE A 108 0.42 14.26 2.91
CA ILE A 108 0.38 12.85 2.51
C ILE A 108 0.19 11.93 3.72
N SER A 109 0.91 12.19 4.82
CA SER A 109 0.83 11.37 6.04
C SER A 109 -0.55 11.41 6.68
N GLU A 110 -1.12 12.59 6.85
CA GLU A 110 -2.47 12.76 7.42
C GLU A 110 -3.53 12.12 6.51
N LYS A 111 -3.45 12.36 5.20
CA LYS A 111 -4.36 11.75 4.23
C LYS A 111 -4.26 10.22 4.24
N ALA A 112 -3.05 9.67 4.34
CA ALA A 112 -2.84 8.22 4.45
C ALA A 112 -3.43 7.64 5.75
N GLN A 113 -3.38 8.38 6.86
CA GLN A 113 -4.00 8.00 8.12
C GLN A 113 -5.53 7.97 8.04
N ASP A 114 -6.15 8.98 7.44
CA ASP A 114 -7.60 9.03 7.24
C ASP A 114 -8.07 7.88 6.32
N GLU A 115 -7.32 7.63 5.26
CA GLU A 115 -7.62 6.59 4.28
C GLU A 115 -7.24 5.17 4.75
N ARG A 116 -6.52 5.06 5.87
CA ARG A 116 -6.08 3.78 6.43
C ARG A 116 -7.24 2.81 6.65
N ARG A 117 -8.37 3.29 7.16
CA ARG A 117 -9.58 2.45 7.36
C ARG A 117 -10.15 1.91 6.05
N ASN A 118 -9.96 2.61 4.94
CA ASN A 118 -10.38 2.14 3.62
C ASN A 118 -9.38 1.15 3.03
N ILE A 119 -8.09 1.31 3.34
CA ILE A 119 -7.02 0.38 2.95
C ILE A 119 -7.11 -0.92 3.76
N ASP A 120 -7.41 -0.86 5.06
CA ASP A 120 -7.58 -2.03 5.94
C ASP A 120 -8.75 -2.93 5.51
N GLN A 121 -9.75 -2.36 4.81
CA GLN A 121 -10.88 -3.11 4.24
C GLN A 121 -10.53 -3.85 2.94
N ILE A 122 -9.34 -3.65 2.39
CA ILE A 122 -8.87 -4.41 1.23
C ILE A 122 -8.63 -5.85 1.70
N PRO A 123 -9.17 -6.88 1.02
CA PRO A 123 -9.15 -8.26 1.48
C PRO A 123 -7.76 -8.73 1.96
N GLU A 124 -6.70 -8.44 1.19
CA GLU A 124 -5.31 -8.81 1.55
C GLU A 124 -4.80 -8.17 2.84
N VAL A 125 -5.32 -7.00 3.21
CA VAL A 125 -4.98 -6.28 4.45
C VAL A 125 -5.93 -6.69 5.57
N SER A 126 -7.20 -6.93 5.27
CA SER A 126 -8.21 -7.40 6.23
C SER A 126 -7.82 -8.72 6.90
N ILE A 127 -7.02 -9.56 6.23
CA ILE A 127 -6.45 -10.79 6.81
C ILE A 127 -5.54 -10.46 8.01
N LEU A 128 -4.86 -9.31 7.99
CA LEU A 128 -3.95 -8.87 9.05
C LEU A 128 -4.69 -8.39 10.32
N THR A 129 -5.96 -8.01 10.19
CA THR A 129 -6.74 -7.40 11.28
C THR A 129 -7.82 -8.33 11.83
N ARG A 130 -8.00 -9.53 11.26
CA ARG A 130 -8.90 -10.54 11.82
C ARG A 130 -8.34 -11.07 13.15
N PRO A 131 -9.05 -10.92 14.29
CA PRO A 131 -8.68 -11.63 15.49
C PRO A 131 -8.86 -13.14 15.25
N MET A 132 -7.80 -13.91 15.52
CA MET A 132 -7.88 -15.38 15.59
C MET A 132 -8.79 -15.84 16.74
#